data_AF-A0A538SJZ9-F1
#
_entry.id   AF-A0A538SJZ9-F1
#
_cell.length_a   1.000
_cell.length_b   1.000
_cell.length_c   1.000
_cell.angle_alpha   90.00
_cell.angle_beta   90.00
_cell.angle_gamma   90.00
#
_symmetry.space_group_name_H-M   'P 1'
#
loop_
_entity.id
_entity.type
_entity.pdbx_description
1 polymer ?
#
loop_
_entity_poly.entity_id
_entity_poly.type
_entity_poly.pdbx_seq_one_letter_code
_entity_poly.pdbx_strand_id
1 'polypeptide(L)' 'LRERGLDPFHHDVVPEAVLRFRQGIGRLIRRADDRGVLVVCDPRLQSASYRKPFLEALPVAPVVMRDKRAVALEAARFF' A
#
# COMPACT_ATOMS: atom_id res chain seq x y z
N LEU A 1 18.32 18.14 -5.27
CA LEU A 1 17.05 18.44 -4.58
C LEU A 1 17.22 19.36 -3.39
N ARG A 2 18.14 19.05 -2.46
CA ARG A 2 18.45 19.94 -1.33
C ARG A 2 18.90 21.34 -1.77
N GLU A 3 19.73 21.42 -2.81
CA GLU A 3 20.16 22.69 -3.44
C GLU A 3 19.01 23.47 -4.10
N ARG A 4 17.88 22.82 -4.36
CA ARG A 4 16.64 23.43 -4.89
C ARG A 4 15.60 23.71 -3.79
N GLY A 5 15.95 23.51 -2.51
CA GLY A 5 15.04 23.67 -1.38
C GLY A 5 13.96 22.59 -1.24
N LEU A 6 14.05 21.49 -2.00
CA LEU A 6 13.06 20.42 -2.00
C LEU A 6 13.48 19.30 -1.05
N ASP A 7 12.51 18.76 -0.29
CA ASP A 7 12.71 17.59 0.57
C ASP A 7 12.93 16.33 -0.30
N PRO A 8 14.15 15.73 -0.29
CA PRO A 8 14.46 14.53 -1.05
C PRO A 8 13.62 13.32 -0.64
N PHE A 9 13.17 13.26 0.62
CA PHE A 9 12.35 12.16 1.09
C PHE A 9 11.02 12.11 0.33
N HIS A 10 10.34 13.25 0.24
CA HIS A 10 9.07 13.34 -0.50
C HIS A 10 9.24 13.29 -2.02
N HIS A 11 10.37 13.73 -2.56
CA HIS A 11 10.57 13.83 -4.02
C HIS A 11 11.21 12.60 -4.66
N ASP A 12 12.01 11.81 -3.93
CA ASP A 12 12.66 10.61 -4.47
C ASP A 12 12.20 9.35 -3.75
N VAL A 13 12.34 9.31 -2.41
CA VAL A 13 12.15 8.09 -1.62
C VAL A 13 10.70 7.63 -1.63
N VAL A 14 9.75 8.54 -1.44
CA VAL A 14 8.32 8.21 -1.45
C VAL A 14 7.87 7.68 -2.83
N PRO A 15 8.13 8.37 -3.96
CA PRO A 15 7.81 7.84 -5.28
C PRO A 15 8.42 6.48 -5.57
N GLU A 16 9.69 6.27 -5.21
CA GLU A 16 10.37 4.99 -5.41
C GLU A 16 9.72 3.86 -4.59
N ALA A 17 9.36 4.14 -3.34
CA ALA A 17 8.66 3.19 -2.48
C ALA A 17 7.25 2.87 -3.00
N VAL A 18 6.53 3.87 -3.53
CA VAL A 18 5.21 3.67 -4.16
C VAL A 18 5.33 2.80 -5.41
N LEU A 19 6.37 2.99 -6.23
CA LEU A 19 6.62 2.14 -7.40
C LEU A 19 6.81 0.67 -7.00
N ARG A 20 7.65 0.41 -5.98
CA ARG A 20 7.84 -0.94 -5.44
C ARG A 20 6.54 -1.51 -4.86
N PHE A 21 5.74 -0.68 -4.21
CA PHE A 21 4.44 -1.09 -3.67
C PHE A 21 3.49 -1.55 -4.78
N ARG A 22 3.39 -0.79 -5.89
CA ARG A 22 2.63 -1.18 -7.08
C ARG A 22 3.10 -2.50 -7.69
N GLN A 23 4.42 -2.70 -7.78
CA GLN A 23 4.99 -3.95 -8.26
C GLN A 23 4.61 -5.15 -7.37
N GLY A 24 4.60 -4.94 -6.04
CA GLY A 24 4.11 -5.94 -5.09
C GLY A 24 2.64 -6.31 -5.31
N ILE A 25 1.77 -5.32 -5.50
CA ILE A 25 0.34 -5.53 -5.82
C ILE A 25 0.17 -6.33 -7.12
N GLY A 26 0.97 -6.04 -8.14
CA GLY A 26 0.95 -6.77 -9.42
C GLY A 26 1.30 -8.25 -9.32
N ARG A 27 1.84 -8.72 -8.18
CA ARG A 27 2.03 -10.17 -7.94
C ARG A 27 0.74 -10.87 -7.55
N LEU A 28 -0.25 -10.14 -7.03
CA LEU A 28 -1.55 -10.65 -6.61
C LEU A 28 -2.53 -10.74 -7.77
N ILE A 29 -2.62 -9.68 -8.58
CA ILE A 29 -3.55 -9.60 -9.72
C ILE A 29 -2.73 -9.60 -11.02
N ARG A 30 -2.60 -10.78 -11.65
CA ARG A 30 -1.91 -10.99 -12.93
C ARG A 30 -2.88 -11.28 -14.09
N ARG A 31 -4.07 -11.77 -13.80
CA ARG A 31 -5.15 -12.08 -14.74
C ARG A 31 -6.47 -11.47 -14.27
N ALA A 32 -7.44 -11.36 -15.19
CA ALA A 32 -8.74 -10.75 -14.92
C ALA A 32 -9.58 -11.53 -13.89
N ASP A 33 -9.32 -12.83 -13.74
CA ASP A 33 -9.99 -13.75 -12.84
C ASP A 33 -9.23 -13.99 -11.52
N ASP A 34 -8.04 -13.40 -11.36
CA ASP A 34 -7.26 -13.53 -10.13
C ASP A 34 -8.00 -12.89 -8.95
N ARG A 35 -8.01 -13.60 -7.83
CA ARG A 35 -8.59 -13.14 -6.56
C ARG A 35 -7.60 -13.42 -5.44
N GLY A 36 -7.51 -12.51 -4.49
CA GLY A 36 -6.71 -12.73 -3.30
C GLY A 36 -6.75 -11.55 -2.34
N VAL A 37 -6.01 -11.69 -1.24
CA VAL A 37 -5.99 -10.71 -0.14
C VAL A 37 -4.60 -10.07 -0.06
N LEU A 38 -4.55 -8.74 -0.09
CA LEU A 38 -3.34 -7.97 0.21
C LEU A 38 -3.39 -7.51 1.67
N VAL A 39 -2.47 -7.99 2.49
CA VAL A 39 -2.31 -7.53 3.87
C VAL A 39 -1.04 -6.70 3.98
N VAL A 40 -1.15 -5.46 4.48
CA VAL A 40 0.01 -4.61 4.70
C VAL A 40 0.24 -4.40 6.19
N CYS A 41 1.37 -4.91 6.68
CA CYS A 41 1.75 -4.87 8.11
C CYS A 41 2.61 -3.64 8.45
N ASP A 42 2.29 -2.48 7.88
CA ASP A 42 3.06 -1.24 8.09
C ASP A 42 2.15 -0.14 8.66
N PRO A 43 2.35 0.29 9.93
CA PRO A 43 1.52 1.32 10.54
C PRO A 43 1.68 2.69 9.87
N ARG A 44 2.71 2.92 9.05
CA ARG A 44 2.92 4.18 8.34
C ARG A 44 1.84 4.44 7.30
N LEU A 45 1.20 3.40 6.75
CA LEU A 45 0.00 3.57 5.93
C LEU A 45 -1.17 4.21 6.69
N GLN A 46 -1.14 4.16 8.03
CA GLN A 46 -2.12 4.82 8.89
C GLN A 46 -1.71 6.24 9.24
N SER A 47 -0.49 6.45 9.73
CA SER A 47 -0.15 7.70 10.42
C SER A 47 0.72 8.64 9.59
N ALA A 48 1.42 8.14 8.57
CA ALA A 48 2.40 8.95 7.86
C ALA A 48 1.73 10.04 7.00
N SER A 49 2.31 11.24 7.01
CA SER A 49 1.87 12.38 6.19
C SER A 49 1.86 12.06 4.68
N TYR A 50 2.75 11.17 4.25
CA TYR A 50 2.92 10.74 2.86
C TYR A 50 2.15 9.45 2.49
N ARG A 51 1.22 8.98 3.33
CA ARG A 51 0.46 7.74 3.06
C ARG A 51 -0.40 7.80 1.80
N LYS A 52 -0.84 9.00 1.39
CA LYS A 52 -1.84 9.21 0.33
C LYS A 52 -1.45 8.55 -1.02
N PRO A 53 -0.25 8.78 -1.57
CA PRO A 53 0.22 8.07 -2.77
C PRO A 53 0.18 6.54 -2.69
N PHE A 54 0.40 5.95 -1.50
CA PHE A 54 0.31 4.49 -1.34
C PHE A 54 -1.14 4.01 -1.38
N LEU A 55 -2.06 4.77 -0.78
CA LEU A 55 -3.49 4.45 -0.81
C LEU A 55 -4.06 4.56 -2.23
N GLU A 56 -3.63 5.59 -2.98
CA GLU A 56 -4.01 5.79 -4.39
C GLU A 56 -3.39 4.76 -5.34
N ALA A 57 -2.33 4.08 -4.92
CA ALA A 57 -1.71 3.00 -5.70
C ALA A 57 -2.53 1.69 -5.67
N LEU A 58 -3.49 1.56 -4.76
CA LEU A 58 -4.32 0.36 -4.63
C LEU A 58 -5.42 0.34 -5.70
N PRO A 59 -5.65 -0.80 -6.37
CA PRO A 59 -6.58 -0.91 -7.49
C PRO A 59 -8.06 -0.90 -7.06
N VAL A 60 -8.32 -1.05 -5.77
CA VAL A 60 -9.65 -1.04 -5.15
C VAL A 60 -9.62 -0.13 -3.94
N ALA A 61 -10.75 0.47 -3.59
CA ALA A 61 -10.88 1.27 -2.38
C ALA A 61 -10.46 0.43 -1.16
N PRO A 62 -9.35 0.76 -0.49
CA PRO A 62 -8.84 -0.06 0.58
C PRO A 62 -9.52 0.33 1.89
N VAL A 63 -10.35 -0.54 2.47
CA VAL A 63 -10.94 -0.24 3.78
C VAL A 63 -11.10 -1.49 4.62
N VAL A 64 -10.04 -1.80 5.38
CA VAL A 64 -10.17 -2.34 6.75
C VAL A 64 -8.86 -2.10 7.52
N MET A 65 -8.80 -0.99 8.25
CA MET A 65 -7.83 -0.83 9.33
C MET A 65 -8.39 -1.55 10.54
N ARG A 66 -7.90 -2.76 10.77
CA ARG A 66 -8.37 -3.66 11.79
C ARG A 66 -7.18 -4.12 12.62
N ASP A 67 -7.45 -4.53 13.85
CA ASP A 67 -6.45 -5.26 14.61
C ASP A 67 -6.08 -6.57 13.89
N LYS A 68 -4.96 -7.16 14.27
CA LYS A 68 -4.41 -8.35 13.64
C LYS A 68 -5.42 -9.51 13.57
N ARG A 69 -6.26 -9.67 14.59
CA ARG A 69 -7.23 -10.76 14.68
C ARG A 69 -8.35 -10.56 13.65
N ALA A 70 -8.89 -9.35 13.57
CA ALA A 70 -9.93 -9.05 12.59
C ALA A 70 -9.43 -9.19 11.14
N VAL A 71 -8.21 -8.72 10.83
CA VAL A 71 -7.59 -8.95 9.50
C VAL A 71 -7.46 -10.46 9.20
N ALA A 72 -6.99 -11.25 10.16
CA ALA A 72 -6.83 -12.69 9.97
C ALA A 72 -8.18 -13.40 9.72
N LEU A 73 -9.23 -13.01 10.46
CA LEU A 73 -10.57 -13.56 10.30
C LEU A 73 -11.19 -13.19 8.95
N GLU A 74 -11.04 -11.94 8.50
CA GLU A 74 -11.55 -11.51 7.20
C GLU A 74 -10.81 -12.17 6.05
N ALA A 75 -9.48 -12.28 6.14
CA ALA A 75 -8.68 -13.01 5.16
C ALA A 75 -9.08 -14.49 5.07
N ALA A 76 -9.37 -15.12 6.22
CA ALA A 76 -9.84 -16.51 6.25
C ALA A 76 -11.24 -16.70 5.68
N ARG A 77 -12.11 -15.67 5.69
CA ARG A 77 -13.46 -15.71 5.10
C ARG A 77 -13.48 -15.43 3.59
N PHE A 78 -12.41 -14.82 3.06
CA PHE A 78 -12.30 -14.52 1.65
C PHE A 78 -12.11 -15.78 0.79
N PHE A 79 -11.51 -16.82 1.38
CA PHE A 79 -11.31 -18.13 0.79
C PHE A 79 -12.34 -19.12 1.34
#